data_AF-A0A922SFI7-F1
#
_entry.id   AF-A0A922SFI7-F1
#
_cell.length_a   1.000
_cell.length_b   1.000
_cell.length_c   1.000
_cell.angle_alpha   90.00
_cell.angle_beta   90.00
_cell.angle_gamma   90.00
#
_symmetry.space_group_name_H-M   'P 1'
#
loop_
_entity.id
_entity.type
_entity.pdbx_description
1 polymer ?
#
loop_
_entity_poly.entity_id
_entity_poly.type
_entity_poly.pdbx_seq_one_letter_code
_entity_poly.pdbx_strand_id
1 'polypeptide(L)'
;MLPTHVKLSSSLTCRLVGGLTREQRSVCHESPDTVAVAFEGLQLAVKECQHQFRWHRWNCSSLMTRSSNPHSSSIMKRGEL
;
A
#
# COMPACT_ATOMS: atom_id res chain seq x y z
N MET A 1 -7.36 5.18 20.59
CA MET A 1 -5.93 4.83 20.74
C MET A 1 -5.50 4.10 19.47
N LEU A 2 -5.13 4.83 18.40
CA LEU A 2 -4.68 4.20 17.15
C LEU A 2 -3.20 3.79 17.31
N PRO A 3 -2.84 2.52 17.05
CA PRO A 3 -1.48 2.05 17.20
C PRO A 3 -0.61 2.64 16.07
N THR A 4 0.42 3.39 16.48
CA THR A 4 1.62 3.78 15.72
C THR A 4 1.52 3.55 14.20
N HIS A 5 0.80 4.43 13.50
CA HIS A 5 0.89 4.49 12.06
C HIS A 5 2.31 4.94 11.70
N VAL A 6 2.96 4.17 10.83
CA VAL A 6 4.22 4.58 10.20
C VAL A 6 3.86 5.80 9.36
N LYS A 7 4.04 6.99 9.93
CA LYS A 7 3.83 8.24 9.21
C LYS A 7 4.90 8.32 8.15
N LEU A 8 4.58 7.94 6.92
CA LEU A 8 5.52 8.16 5.82
C LEU A 8 5.70 9.67 5.71
N SER A 9 6.95 10.14 5.83
CA SER A 9 7.26 11.54 5.51
C SER A 9 6.80 11.79 4.08
N SER A 10 5.94 12.80 3.88
CA SER A 10 5.40 13.14 2.57
C SER A 10 6.50 13.41 1.54
N SER A 11 7.60 14.03 1.97
CA SER A 11 8.81 14.27 1.15
C SER A 11 9.51 12.98 0.68
N LEU A 12 9.32 11.86 1.38
CA LEU A 12 9.94 10.57 1.04
C LEU A 12 8.95 9.60 0.38
N THR A 13 7.64 9.80 0.52
CA THR A 13 6.60 8.90 0.04
C THR A 13 6.75 8.57 -1.44
N CYS A 14 6.85 9.59 -2.30
CA CYS A 14 6.95 9.38 -3.75
C CYS A 14 8.26 8.72 -4.21
N ARG A 15 9.30 8.77 -3.37
CA ARG A 15 10.61 8.13 -3.63
C ARG A 15 10.64 6.69 -3.13
N LEU A 16 10.07 6.43 -1.96
CA LEU A 16 10.13 5.13 -1.29
C LEU A 16 9.07 4.15 -1.82
N VAL A 17 7.92 4.66 -2.28
CA VAL A 17 6.86 3.81 -2.80
C VAL A 17 7.17 3.38 -4.23
N GLY A 18 7.40 2.08 -4.40
CA GLY A 18 7.66 1.47 -5.70
C GLY A 18 6.37 1.06 -6.43
N GLY A 19 6.49 0.82 -7.74
CA GLY A 19 5.39 0.28 -8.55
C GLY A 19 4.30 1.28 -8.94
N LEU A 20 4.53 2.59 -8.76
CA LEU A 20 3.66 3.65 -9.28
C LEU A 20 3.85 3.82 -10.79
N THR A 21 2.74 3.99 -11.52
CA THR A 21 2.78 4.44 -12.93
C THR A 21 3.32 5.87 -13.03
N ARG A 22 3.54 6.36 -14.24
CA ARG A 22 4.00 7.74 -14.46
C ARG A 22 2.97 8.75 -13.97
N GLU A 23 1.70 8.48 -14.22
CA GLU A 23 0.55 9.31 -13.85
C GLU A 23 0.38 9.33 -12.33
N GLN A 24 0.42 8.16 -11.67
CA GLN A 24 0.35 8.06 -10.21
C GLN A 24 1.52 8.78 -9.53
N ARG A 25 2.72 8.73 -10.12
CA ARG A 25 3.89 9.46 -9.62
C ARG A 25 3.72 10.97 -9.76
N SER A 26 3.10 11.45 -10.85
CA SER A 26 2.76 12.86 -11.00
C SER A 26 1.82 13.34 -9.89
N VAL A 27 0.73 12.60 -9.63
CA VAL A 27 -0.22 12.91 -8.55
C VAL A 27 0.45 12.87 -7.19
N CYS A 28 1.37 11.92 -6.96
CA CYS A 28 2.14 11.86 -5.73
C CYS A 28 2.97 13.13 -5.50
N HIS A 29 3.64 13.64 -6.54
CA HIS A 29 4.41 14.88 -6.42
C HIS A 29 3.52 16.11 -6.20
N GLU A 30 2.32 16.14 -6.77
CA GLU A 30 1.35 17.22 -6.57
C GLU A 30 0.75 17.22 -5.15
N SER A 31 0.50 16.03 -4.59
CA SER A 31 -0.21 15.88 -3.31
C SER A 31 0.42 14.80 -2.39
N PRO A 32 1.67 14.99 -1.95
CA PRO A 32 2.43 13.94 -1.27
C PRO A 32 1.86 13.56 0.10
N ASP A 33 1.25 14.50 0.84
CA ASP A 33 0.60 14.21 2.12
C ASP A 33 -0.65 13.34 1.95
N THR A 34 -1.49 13.66 0.96
CA THR A 34 -2.69 12.88 0.62
C THR A 34 -2.31 11.45 0.22
N VAL A 35 -1.30 11.33 -0.62
CA VAL A 35 -0.82 10.02 -1.08
C VAL A 35 -0.17 9.23 0.06
N ALA A 36 0.53 9.87 1.00
CA ALA A 36 1.06 9.21 2.18
C ALA A 36 -0.05 8.56 3.02
N VAL A 37 -1.13 9.30 3.31
CA VAL A 37 -2.30 8.77 4.04
C VAL A 37 -2.98 7.62 3.28
N ALA A 38 -3.08 7.73 1.95
CA ALA A 38 -3.62 6.64 1.13
C ALA A 38 -2.78 5.35 1.26
N PHE A 39 -1.44 5.44 1.23
CA PHE A 39 -0.57 4.29 1.44
C PHE A 39 -0.66 3.70 2.85
N GLU A 40 -0.80 4.55 3.87
CA GLU A 40 -1.06 4.08 5.23
C GLU A 40 -2.37 3.27 5.30
N GLY A 41 -3.43 3.73 4.64
CA GLY A 41 -4.69 3.01 4.52
C GLY A 41 -4.53 1.65 3.83
N LEU A 42 -3.73 1.57 2.76
CA LEU A 42 -3.42 0.31 2.08
C LEU A 42 -2.67 -0.67 3.00
N GLN A 43 -1.71 -0.19 3.78
CA GLN A 43 -0.98 -1.02 4.74
C GLN A 43 -1.91 -1.55 5.86
N LEU A 44 -2.84 -0.70 6.33
CA LEU A 44 -3.85 -1.12 7.30
C LEU A 44 -4.78 -2.19 6.70
N ALA A 45 -5.23 -2.02 5.46
CA ALA A 45 -6.08 -3.01 4.79
C ALA A 45 -5.37 -4.35 4.62
N VAL A 46 -4.07 -4.38 4.32
CA VAL A 46 -3.30 -5.64 4.25
C VAL A 46 -3.21 -6.32 5.62
N LYS A 47 -2.97 -5.56 6.69
CA LYS A 47 -2.95 -6.11 8.05
C LYS A 47 -4.30 -6.72 8.43
N GLU A 48 -5.39 -6.04 8.12
CA GLU A 48 -6.73 -6.55 8.37
C GLU A 48 -7.04 -7.79 7.50
N CYS A 49 -6.62 -7.80 6.24
CA CYS A 49 -6.70 -8.97 5.37
C CYS A 49 -5.99 -10.17 6.01
N GLN A 50 -4.75 -9.99 6.47
CA GLN A 50 -4.01 -11.04 7.17
C GLN A 50 -4.73 -11.50 8.44
N HIS A 51 -5.32 -10.58 9.20
CA HIS A 51 -6.10 -10.92 10.39
C HIS A 51 -7.31 -11.80 10.03
N GLN A 52 -8.15 -11.36 9.09
CA GLN A 52 -9.37 -12.05 8.70
C GLN A 52 -9.08 -13.39 8.02
N PHE A 53 -8.06 -13.44 7.18
CA PHE A 53 -7.71 -14.62 6.39
C PHE A 53 -6.62 -15.50 7.02
N ARG A 54 -6.28 -15.30 8.31
CA ARG A 54 -5.18 -16.02 8.98
C ARG A 54 -5.27 -17.56 8.94
N TRP A 55 -6.47 -18.11 8.81
CA TRP A 55 -6.72 -19.56 8.73
C TRP A 55 -7.12 -20.05 7.33
N HIS A 56 -7.01 -19.19 6.32
CA HIS A 56 -7.32 -19.52 4.92
C HIS A 56 -6.06 -19.93 4.16
N ARG A 57 -6.24 -20.74 3.09
CA ARG A 57 -5.14 -21.17 2.21
C ARG A 57 -4.35 -19.98 1.62
N TRP A 58 -5.06 -18.90 1.31
CA TRP A 58 -4.45 -17.61 1.01
C TRP A 58 -4.66 -16.69 2.20
N ASN A 59 -3.58 -16.31 2.87
CA ASN A 59 -3.58 -15.56 4.13
C ASN A 59 -3.07 -14.11 3.96
N CYS A 60 -3.15 -13.57 2.73
CA CYS A 60 -2.71 -12.22 2.36
C CYS A 60 -1.21 -11.91 2.56
N SER A 61 -0.37 -12.85 2.98
CA SER A 61 1.08 -12.64 3.17
C SER A 61 1.80 -12.13 1.92
N SER A 62 1.34 -12.56 0.73
CA SER A 62 1.87 -12.12 -0.56
C SER A 62 1.62 -10.64 -0.90
N LEU A 63 0.72 -9.96 -0.16
CA LEU A 63 0.43 -8.53 -0.35
C LEU A 63 1.41 -7.62 0.38
N MET A 64 2.18 -8.14 1.34
CA MET A 64 3.27 -7.40 1.96
C MET A 64 4.45 -7.36 0.98
N THR A 65 4.55 -6.27 0.23
CA THR A 65 5.60 -6.10 -0.79
C THR A 65 6.73 -5.21 -0.28
N ARG A 66 7.94 -5.41 -0.81
CA ARG A 66 9.12 -4.57 -0.51
C ARG A 66 8.93 -3.10 -0.93
N SER A 67 8.05 -2.85 -1.91
CA SER A 67 7.72 -1.52 -2.43
C SER A 67 6.72 -0.76 -1.57
N SER A 68 6.21 -1.35 -0.48
CA SER A 68 5.12 -0.81 0.34
C SER A 68 3.82 -0.54 -0.43
N ASN A 69 3.70 -1.08 -1.66
CA ASN A 69 2.55 -0.92 -2.52
C ASN A 69 1.92 -2.30 -2.79
N PRO A 70 0.81 -2.65 -2.12
CA PRO A 70 0.13 -3.94 -2.30
C PRO A 70 -0.41 -4.15 -3.73
N HIS A 71 -0.73 -3.08 -4.47
CA HIS A 71 -1.19 -3.16 -5.87
C HIS A 71 -0.10 -3.64 -6.84
N SER A 72 1.17 -3.61 -6.43
CA SER A 72 2.25 -4.19 -7.25
C SER A 72 2.24 -5.73 -7.26
N SER A 73 1.48 -6.37 -6.36
CA SER A 73 1.34 -7.82 -6.33
C SER A 73 0.57 -8.36 -7.54
N SER A 74 0.93 -9.57 -7.97
CA SER A 74 0.28 -10.23 -9.12
C SER A 74 -1.19 -10.58 -8.89
N ILE A 75 -1.62 -10.72 -7.63
CA ILE A 75 -3.00 -11.07 -7.30
C ILE A 75 -3.94 -9.86 -7.45
N MET A 76 -3.50 -8.65 -7.13
CA MET A 76 -4.35 -7.45 -7.27
C MET A 76 -4.51 -7.03 -8.73
N LYS A 77 -3.50 -7.28 -9.56
CA LYS A 77 -3.58 -7.04 -11.02
C LYS A 77 -4.56 -7.95 -11.75
N ARG A 78 -4.98 -9.07 -11.15
CA ARG A 78 -5.93 -10.01 -11.78
C ARG A 78 -7.39 -9.55 -11.70
N GLY A 79 -7.72 -8.58 -10.85
CA GLY A 79 -9.08 -8.07 -10.65
C GLY A 79 -9.48 -6.94 -11.58
N GLU A 80 -8.58 -6.46 -12.45
CA GLU A 80 -8.88 -5.48 -13.50
C GLU A 80 -9.60 -6.19 -14.65
N LEU A 81 -10.91 -6.41 -14.49
CA LEU A 81 -11.84 -6.78 -15.57
C LEU A 81 -12.37 -5.54 -16.28
#